data_AF-A0A3M2ETJ2-F1
#
_entry.id   AF-A0A3M2ETJ2-F1
#
_cell.length_a   1.000
_cell.length_b   1.000
_cell.length_c   1.000
_cell.angle_alpha   90.00
_cell.angle_beta   90.00
_cell.angle_gamma   90.00
#
_symmetry.space_group_name_H-M   'P 1'
#
loop_
_entity.id
_entity.type
_entity.pdbx_description
1 polymer ?
#
loop_
_entity_poly.entity_id
_entity_poly.type
_entity_poly.pdbx_seq_one_letter_code
_entity_poly.pdbx_strand_id
1 'polypeptide(L)'
;MHSHAMQTRAREKRIPWICPQEVEVPEVWRRYLWDYPDGFAPLEKLLVRVLEHGDFTEISQLYSRYPKETFETANRYSVRRGVRYWLRRWNEGKD
;
A
#
# COMPACT_ATOMS: atom_id res chain seq x y z
N MET A 1 24.85 -5.65 41.41
CA MET A 1 25.02 -5.55 39.95
C MET A 1 24.03 -6.49 39.29
N HIS A 2 23.13 -5.95 38.47
CA HIS A 2 22.57 -6.49 37.22
C HIS A 2 21.16 -5.93 37.01
N SER A 3 21.11 -4.84 36.25
CA SER A 3 19.91 -4.19 35.75
C SER A 3 19.20 -5.11 34.76
N HIS A 4 17.94 -5.45 35.01
CA HIS A 4 17.06 -6.01 33.97
C HIS A 4 16.31 -4.85 33.30
N ALA A 5 16.80 -4.42 32.14
CA ALA A 5 16.10 -3.48 31.28
C ALA A 5 14.84 -4.16 30.72
N MET A 6 13.66 -3.71 31.13
CA MET A 6 12.38 -4.07 30.53
C MET A 6 12.35 -3.53 29.08
N GLN A 7 12.40 -4.43 28.10
CA GLN A 7 12.15 -4.10 26.70
C GLN A 7 10.66 -3.76 26.55
N THR A 8 10.35 -2.47 26.41
CA THR A 8 9.04 -1.99 25.99
C THR A 8 8.79 -2.44 24.55
N ARG A 9 8.11 -3.58 24.39
CA ARG A 9 7.48 -3.93 23.10
C ARG A 9 6.35 -2.92 22.88
N ALA A 10 6.64 -1.83 22.19
CA ALA A 10 5.62 -0.92 21.71
C ALA A 10 4.57 -1.76 20.98
N ARG A 11 3.33 -1.77 21.47
CA ARG A 11 2.20 -2.39 20.76
C ARG A 11 2.14 -1.73 19.40
N GLU A 12 2.58 -2.45 18.38
CA GLU A 12 2.43 -2.08 16.99
C GLU A 12 0.93 -1.92 16.76
N LYS A 13 0.45 -0.66 16.80
CA LYS A 13 -0.96 -0.34 16.54
C LYS A 13 -1.22 -0.77 15.11
N ARG A 14 -1.85 -1.93 14.94
CA ARG A 14 -2.36 -2.39 13.64
C ARG A 14 -3.23 -1.25 13.10
N ILE A 15 -2.82 -0.68 11.98
CA ILE A 15 -3.61 0.32 11.29
C ILE A 15 -4.89 -0.41 10.83
N PRO A 16 -6.08 0.01 11.28
CA PRO A 16 -7.32 -0.65 10.87
C PRO A 16 -7.51 -0.44 9.38
N TRP A 17 -7.83 -1.51 8.67
CA TRP A 17 -7.95 -1.49 7.22
C TRP A 17 -9.10 -0.58 6.78
N ILE A 18 -8.87 0.24 5.76
CA ILE A 18 -9.87 1.09 5.09
C ILE A 18 -10.42 0.45 3.82
N CYS A 19 -9.72 -0.54 3.25
CA CYS A 19 -10.12 -1.20 2.01
C CYS A 19 -10.12 -2.73 2.20
N PRO A 20 -11.04 -3.28 3.02
CA PRO A 20 -11.08 -4.70 3.34
C PRO A 20 -11.68 -5.57 2.23
N GLN A 21 -12.28 -4.97 1.19
CA GLN A 21 -12.85 -5.74 0.07
C GLN A 21 -11.79 -6.60 -0.61
N GLU A 22 -12.14 -7.84 -0.91
CA GLU A 22 -11.34 -8.70 -1.76
C GLU A 22 -11.51 -8.32 -3.23
N VAL A 23 -10.41 -8.31 -3.96
CA VAL A 23 -10.36 -8.03 -5.39
C VAL A 23 -9.54 -9.11 -6.09
N GLU A 24 -9.92 -9.42 -7.33
CA GLU A 24 -9.08 -10.20 -8.21
C GLU A 24 -7.78 -9.43 -8.49
N VAL A 25 -6.65 -10.10 -8.34
CA VAL A 25 -5.31 -9.57 -8.54
C VAL A 25 -4.93 -9.68 -10.02
N PRO A 26 -4.81 -8.55 -10.73
CA PRO A 26 -4.33 -8.52 -12.09
C PRO A 26 -2.94 -9.15 -12.22
N GLU A 27 -2.69 -9.82 -13.34
CA GLU A 27 -1.45 -10.57 -13.56
C GLU A 27 -0.18 -9.73 -13.33
N VAL A 28 -0.21 -8.47 -13.77
CA VAL A 28 0.88 -7.49 -13.59
C VAL A 28 1.32 -7.32 -12.13
N TRP A 29 0.42 -7.51 -11.16
CA TRP A 29 0.70 -7.31 -9.74
C TRP A 29 0.80 -8.61 -8.93
N ARG A 30 0.57 -9.78 -9.54
CA ARG A 30 0.65 -11.09 -8.84
C ARG A 30 2.00 -11.32 -8.18
N ARG A 31 3.08 -10.83 -8.79
CA ARG A 31 4.45 -10.92 -8.24
C ARG A 31 4.61 -10.29 -6.85
N TYR A 32 3.72 -9.39 -6.46
CA TYR A 32 3.78 -8.69 -5.17
C TYR A 32 2.93 -9.34 -4.07
N LEU A 33 2.11 -10.34 -4.43
CA LEU A 33 1.12 -10.98 -3.56
C LEU A 33 1.33 -12.50 -3.53
N TRP A 34 2.57 -12.92 -3.24
CA TRP A 34 2.95 -14.33 -3.14
C TRP A 34 2.19 -15.09 -2.03
N ASP A 35 1.63 -14.37 -1.06
CA ASP A 35 0.77 -14.88 0.01
C ASP A 35 -0.67 -15.18 -0.43
N TYR A 36 -1.04 -14.86 -1.68
CA TYR A 36 -2.40 -15.03 -2.24
C TYR A 36 -2.38 -15.87 -3.54
N PRO A 37 -2.20 -17.20 -3.44
CA PRO A 37 -2.03 -18.07 -4.61
C PRO A 37 -3.29 -18.19 -5.48
N ASP A 38 -4.47 -17.96 -4.91
CA ASP A 38 -5.75 -18.07 -5.61
C ASP A 38 -6.04 -16.84 -6.49
N GLY A 39 -5.16 -15.82 -6.46
CA GLY A 39 -5.30 -14.61 -7.27
C GLY A 39 -6.34 -13.63 -6.75
N PHE A 40 -6.81 -13.79 -5.51
CA PHE A 40 -7.66 -12.83 -4.81
C PHE A 40 -6.94 -12.32 -3.58
N ALA A 41 -6.95 -11.00 -3.39
CA ALA A 41 -6.35 -10.38 -2.22
C ALA A 41 -7.21 -9.21 -1.73
N PRO A 42 -7.17 -8.89 -0.44
CA PRO A 42 -7.69 -7.64 0.09
C PRO A 42 -7.09 -6.43 -0.65
N LEU A 43 -7.94 -5.48 -1.08
CA LEU A 43 -7.50 -4.36 -1.91
C LEU A 43 -6.38 -3.56 -1.24
N GLU A 44 -6.49 -3.28 0.05
CA GLU A 44 -5.45 -2.53 0.77
C GLU A 44 -4.08 -3.22 0.70
N LYS A 45 -4.06 -4.56 0.71
CA LYS A 45 -2.81 -5.32 0.58
C LYS A 45 -2.18 -5.11 -0.78
N LEU A 46 -3.00 -5.22 -1.83
CA LEU A 46 -2.58 -4.95 -3.21
C LEU A 46 -2.03 -3.53 -3.34
N LEU A 47 -2.76 -2.53 -2.84
CA LEU A 47 -2.37 -1.13 -2.90
C LEU A 47 -1.03 -0.89 -2.21
N VAL A 48 -0.88 -1.34 -0.96
CA VAL A 48 0.36 -1.17 -0.19
C VAL A 48 1.54 -1.80 -0.91
N ARG A 49 1.39 -3.04 -1.37
CA ARG A 49 2.48 -3.77 -2.03
C ARG A 49 2.94 -3.12 -3.32
N VAL A 50 2.01 -2.67 -4.17
CA VAL A 50 2.34 -1.98 -5.42
C VAL A 50 2.91 -0.58 -5.13
N LEU A 51 2.41 0.13 -4.12
CA LEU A 51 2.98 1.43 -3.73
C LEU A 51 4.40 1.33 -3.14
N GLU A 52 4.73 0.22 -2.49
CA GLU A 52 6.06 -0.06 -1.92
C GLU A 52 7.07 -0.52 -2.97
N HIS A 53 6.66 -1.41 -3.87
CA HIS A 53 7.57 -2.16 -4.75
C HIS A 53 7.35 -1.94 -6.25
N GLY A 54 6.21 -1.34 -6.64
CA GLY A 54 5.87 -1.06 -8.02
C GLY A 54 6.76 0.01 -8.66
N ASP A 55 6.92 -0.09 -9.98
CA ASP A 55 7.49 0.98 -10.76
C ASP A 55 6.46 2.09 -11.04
N PHE A 56 6.90 3.16 -11.71
CA PHE A 56 6.04 4.31 -12.02
C PHE A 56 4.82 3.92 -12.85
N THR A 57 5.00 3.01 -13.82
CA THR A 57 3.93 2.57 -14.73
C THR A 57 2.89 1.77 -13.95
N GLU A 58 3.32 0.85 -13.10
CA GLU A 58 2.42 0.04 -12.27
C GLU A 58 1.64 0.91 -11.27
N ILE A 59 2.31 1.88 -10.65
CA ILE A 59 1.68 2.83 -9.72
C ILE A 59 0.67 3.72 -10.44
N SER A 60 0.99 4.17 -11.67
CA SER A 60 0.06 4.93 -12.49
C SER A 60 -1.18 4.11 -12.83
N GLN A 61 -1.02 2.85 -13.27
CA GLN A 61 -2.14 1.95 -13.54
C GLN A 61 -2.98 1.68 -12.29
N LEU A 62 -2.33 1.50 -11.14
CA LEU A 62 -3.00 1.32 -9.85
C LEU A 62 -3.87 2.53 -9.52
N TYR A 63 -3.30 3.74 -9.67
CA TYR A 63 -4.03 4.98 -9.44
C TYR A 63 -5.19 5.17 -10.41
N SER A 64 -5.02 4.85 -11.70
CA SER A 64 -6.12 4.90 -12.68
C SER A 64 -7.27 3.95 -12.32
N ARG A 65 -6.97 2.80 -11.71
CA ARG A 65 -7.97 1.79 -11.35
C ARG A 65 -8.66 2.08 -10.02
N TYR A 66 -7.92 2.56 -9.03
CA TYR A 66 -8.38 2.80 -7.67
C TYR A 66 -7.91 4.18 -7.17
N PRO A 67 -8.33 5.30 -7.78
CA PRO A 67 -7.73 6.61 -7.53
C PRO A 67 -7.89 7.06 -6.07
N LYS A 68 -9.10 6.89 -5.53
CA LYS A 68 -9.43 7.28 -4.16
C LYS A 68 -8.69 6.41 -3.15
N GLU A 69 -8.80 5.10 -3.30
CA GLU A 69 -8.22 4.13 -2.37
C GLU A 69 -6.69 4.18 -2.40
N THR A 70 -6.09 4.34 -3.59
CA THR A 70 -4.63 4.52 -3.73
C THR A 70 -4.16 5.79 -3.04
N PHE A 71 -4.87 6.91 -3.21
CA PHE A 71 -4.51 8.18 -2.57
C PHE A 71 -4.65 8.12 -1.04
N GLU A 72 -5.76 7.56 -0.53
CA GLU A 72 -5.98 7.38 0.91
C GLU A 72 -4.93 6.44 1.52
N THR A 73 -4.62 5.34 0.84
CA THR A 73 -3.57 4.39 1.26
C THR A 73 -2.20 5.08 1.31
N ALA A 74 -1.83 5.84 0.30
CA ALA A 74 -0.52 6.51 0.25
C ALA A 74 -0.33 7.61 1.31
N ASN A 75 -1.43 8.21 1.78
CA ASN A 75 -1.42 9.17 2.90
C ASN A 75 -1.28 8.48 4.26
N ARG A 76 -1.75 7.24 4.38
CA ARG A 76 -1.73 6.48 5.63
C ARG A 76 -0.46 5.67 5.84
N TYR A 77 0.07 5.10 4.76
CA TYR A 77 1.26 4.26 4.78
C TYR A 77 2.52 5.03 4.41
N SER A 78 3.67 4.49 4.81
CA SER A 78 4.98 5.07 4.49
C SER A 78 5.35 4.76 3.04
N VAL A 79 4.93 5.62 2.12
CA VAL A 79 5.21 5.50 0.68
C VAL A 79 6.39 6.41 0.28
N ARG A 80 7.15 5.99 -0.74
CA ARG A 80 8.28 6.75 -1.28
C ARG A 80 7.86 8.19 -1.64
N ARG A 81 8.68 9.18 -1.28
CA ARG A 81 8.36 10.61 -1.49
C ARG A 81 7.99 10.94 -2.94
N GLY A 82 8.70 10.37 -3.91
CA GLY A 82 8.42 10.58 -5.34
C GLY A 82 7.05 10.04 -5.77
N VAL A 83 6.65 8.88 -5.23
CA VAL A 83 5.32 8.31 -5.49
C VAL A 83 4.23 9.21 -4.90
N ARG A 84 4.39 9.67 -3.66
CA ARG A 84 3.45 10.60 -3.02
C ARG A 84 3.31 11.91 -3.80
N TYR A 85 4.41 12.43 -4.35
CA TYR A 85 4.38 13.62 -5.21
C TYR A 85 3.47 13.40 -6.43
N TRP A 86 3.65 12.30 -7.16
CA TRP A 86 2.84 11.98 -8.34
C TRP A 86 1.37 11.77 -8.01
N LEU A 87 1.07 11.00 -6.96
CA LEU A 87 -0.31 10.78 -6.52
C LEU A 87 -1.03 12.07 -6.16
N ARG A 88 -0.33 13.00 -5.49
CA ARG A 88 -0.87 14.33 -5.21
C ARG A 88 -1.10 15.14 -6.48
N ARG A 89 -0.15 15.11 -7.41
CA ARG A 89 -0.25 15.82 -8.68
C ARG A 89 -1.44 15.34 -9.51
N TRP A 90 -1.61 14.02 -9.64
CA TRP A 90 -2.76 13.42 -10.33
C TRP A 90 -4.08 13.74 -9.64
N ASN A 91 -4.11 13.73 -8.30
CA ASN A 91 -5.32 14.06 -7.54
C ASN A 91 -5.71 15.55 -7.65
N GLU A 92 -4.74 16.44 -7.84
CA GLU A 92 -4.98 17.88 -8.05
C GLU A 92 -5.39 18.20 -9.51
N GLY A 93 -5.44 17.22 -10.41
CA GLY A 93 -5.80 17.42 -11.83
C GLY A 93 -4.77 18.25 -12.61
N LYS A 94 -3.54 18.36 -12.11
CA LYS A 94 -2.44 19.09 -12.76
C LYS A 94 -1.57 18.11 -13.53
N ASP A 95 -1.95 17.81 -14.77
CA ASP A 95 -1.05 17.14 -15.72
C ASP A 95 -0.09 18.17 -16.34
#